data_AF-B0WHZ3-F1
#
_entry.id   AF-B0WHZ3-F1
#
_cell.length_a   1.000
_cell.length_b   1.000
_cell.length_c   1.000
_cell.angle_alpha   90.00
_cell.angle_beta   90.00
_cell.angle_gamma   90.00
#
_symmetry.space_group_name_H-M   'P 1'
#
loop_
_entity.id
_entity.type
_entity.pdbx_description
1 polymer ?
#
loop_
_entity_poly.entity_id
_entity_poly.type
_entity_poly.pdbx_seq_one_letter_code
_entity_poly.pdbx_strand_id
1 'polypeptide(L)'
;MVQDAYNLYMELWEKIDERGIKKRVARHLKACRSSSEIIAYVRSLLDQFRLLDLTGLPGDGKNDAEAIACRKRGNGLVNPRIARYVSAIRFYNKSIALAEANSAALAEAYGNRSAVCFALKEYQAALDNIRLARENPYPESLMHLVDKREQDCRQLLSEVGEQGELKDELAAKVELSHEPNPKIPQIANCLELKHEDQYGRCIVTNRDLKVGDVVIIEKPHSTLLDEELRYLHCDYCNQEAILSLIPCKQCSIAMFCSNACYQSALDSYHRLECPVLKDVRLLFPNVMVLAFRTLAKTITSFNNNLDELKLFTECVEQTSPSPFDYDWTTIGAKDMYATIHSMSTLQGKHTAIDLLQHAVYAIVMSELLFGKTSLGELCGTNEAHRDFIRVLALHLCHIAPVNFRTQDYMDYTPKRREQFSAKSHFTASYPIMSLMNHSCAPNVDRIDMPSSRAIVVIRPIKKGGQLFDNYGMHYCFAKRDERQTELMDLYYFECKCEACVRNYTIYRLLPTKLRGGSFASVMTPEIDEKLTRHDKRAAAAVLPACYKFLEKLDHLYPCLELSAMQLSVQRCFQMLYSLESGKEKYKDICLI
;
A
#
# COMPACT_ATOMS: atom_id res chain seq x y z
N MET A 1 -9.87 24.35 13.31
CA MET A 1 -9.34 22.97 13.23
C MET A 1 -9.30 22.63 11.76
N VAL A 2 -8.21 22.07 11.25
CA VAL A 2 -8.23 21.58 9.86
C VAL A 2 -9.17 20.38 9.83
N GLN A 3 -10.35 20.57 9.24
CA GLN A 3 -11.30 19.51 8.94
C GLN A 3 -10.68 18.66 7.83
N ASP A 4 -10.51 17.36 8.05
CA ASP A 4 -10.23 16.44 6.94
C ASP A 4 -11.40 16.47 5.91
N ALA A 5 -11.20 15.93 4.71
CA ALA A 5 -12.22 15.99 3.67
C ALA A 5 -13.51 15.22 4.06
N TYR A 6 -13.39 14.25 4.96
CA TYR A 6 -14.54 13.53 5.50
C TYR A 6 -15.40 14.46 6.37
N ASN A 7 -14.79 15.26 7.24
CA ASN A 7 -15.48 16.25 8.05
C ASN A 7 -16.18 17.31 7.19
N LEU A 8 -15.57 17.75 6.09
CA LEU A 8 -16.22 18.66 5.14
C LEU A 8 -17.48 18.03 4.51
N TYR A 9 -17.38 16.76 4.10
CA TYR A 9 -18.54 16.01 3.60
C TYR A 9 -19.63 15.86 4.68
N MET A 10 -19.25 15.54 5.92
CA MET A 10 -20.18 15.38 7.04
C MET A 10 -20.90 16.69 7.36
N GLU A 11 -20.16 17.80 7.42
CA GLU A 11 -20.75 19.13 7.63
C GLU A 11 -21.72 19.49 6.50
N LEU A 12 -21.36 19.21 5.24
CA LEU A 12 -22.28 19.41 4.12
C LEU A 12 -23.56 18.56 4.30
N TRP A 13 -23.42 17.30 4.69
CA TRP A 13 -24.55 16.41 4.92
C TRP A 13 -25.46 16.86 6.07
N GLU A 14 -24.86 17.37 7.16
CA GLU A 14 -25.58 17.98 8.28
C GLU A 14 -26.34 19.24 7.84
N LYS A 15 -25.71 20.15 7.07
CA LYS A 15 -26.40 21.33 6.53
C LYS A 15 -27.56 20.99 5.60
N ILE A 16 -27.41 19.94 4.80
CA ILE A 16 -28.48 19.39 3.96
C ILE A 16 -29.64 18.86 4.83
N ASP A 17 -29.34 18.26 5.98
CA ASP A 17 -30.34 17.79 6.95
C ASP A 17 -31.08 18.93 7.65
N GLU A 18 -30.32 19.90 8.19
CA GLU A 18 -30.85 21.08 8.87
C GLU A 18 -31.83 21.86 7.99
N ARG A 19 -31.59 21.87 6.67
CA ARG A 19 -32.47 22.50 5.67
C ARG A 19 -33.66 21.63 5.27
N GLY A 20 -33.74 20.38 5.72
CA GLY A 20 -34.82 19.43 5.39
C GLY A 20 -34.81 18.96 3.93
N ILE A 21 -33.67 19.03 3.24
CA ILE A 21 -33.59 18.79 1.78
C ILE A 21 -32.92 17.47 1.39
N LYS A 22 -32.59 16.58 2.34
CA LYS A 22 -31.98 15.25 2.07
C LYS A 22 -32.66 14.48 0.95
N LYS A 23 -33.99 14.32 0.99
CA LYS A 23 -34.75 13.59 -0.04
C LYS A 23 -34.71 14.26 -1.42
N ARG A 24 -34.53 15.59 -1.48
CA ARG A 24 -34.40 16.32 -2.74
C ARG A 24 -33.01 16.14 -3.32
N VAL A 25 -31.97 16.32 -2.50
CA VAL A 25 -30.57 16.09 -2.88
C VAL A 25 -30.37 14.66 -3.37
N ALA A 26 -30.86 13.68 -2.61
CA ALA A 26 -30.73 12.28 -2.98
C ALA A 26 -31.40 11.94 -4.32
N ARG A 27 -32.61 12.46 -4.56
CA ARG A 27 -33.30 12.29 -5.85
C ARG A 27 -32.55 12.97 -7.00
N HIS A 28 -31.96 14.14 -6.78
CA HIS A 28 -31.22 14.86 -7.80
C HIS A 28 -29.94 14.11 -8.18
N LEU A 29 -29.12 13.72 -7.19
CA LEU A 29 -27.89 12.94 -7.43
C LEU A 29 -28.16 11.63 -8.17
N LYS A 30 -29.27 10.95 -7.84
CA LYS A 30 -29.70 9.73 -8.53
C LYS A 30 -30.25 9.96 -9.93
N ALA A 31 -30.66 11.18 -10.26
CA ALA A 31 -31.17 11.55 -11.58
C ALA A 31 -30.06 12.06 -12.52
N CYS A 32 -28.88 12.40 -12.00
CA CYS A 32 -27.72 12.80 -12.80
C CYS A 32 -27.33 11.70 -13.78
N ARG A 33 -27.08 12.08 -15.03
CA ARG A 33 -26.75 11.18 -16.15
C ARG A 33 -25.26 11.11 -16.44
N SER A 34 -24.47 11.99 -15.83
CA SER A 34 -23.01 12.03 -16.01
C SER A 34 -22.29 12.39 -14.71
N SER A 35 -21.02 12.03 -14.63
CA SER A 35 -20.13 12.44 -13.54
C SER A 35 -19.96 13.97 -13.48
N SER A 36 -20.00 14.67 -14.62
CA SER A 36 -19.98 16.13 -14.69
C SER A 36 -21.20 16.75 -14.01
N GLU A 37 -22.41 16.21 -14.25
CA GLU A 37 -23.63 16.67 -13.56
C GLU A 37 -23.56 16.46 -12.04
N ILE A 38 -22.99 15.32 -11.59
CA ILE A 38 -22.79 15.05 -10.16
C ILE A 38 -21.85 16.09 -9.56
N ILE A 39 -20.69 16.32 -10.18
CA ILE A 39 -19.70 17.30 -9.72
C ILE A 39 -20.30 18.71 -9.67
N ALA A 40 -20.96 19.15 -10.75
CA ALA A 40 -21.57 20.47 -10.82
C ALA A 40 -22.62 20.67 -9.72
N TYR A 41 -23.47 19.67 -9.49
CA TYR A 41 -24.48 19.74 -8.45
C TYR A 41 -23.87 19.79 -7.05
N VAL A 42 -22.94 18.90 -6.72
CA VAL A 42 -22.29 18.89 -5.40
C VAL A 42 -21.49 20.16 -5.15
N ARG A 43 -20.80 20.67 -6.17
CA ARG A 43 -20.12 21.97 -6.08
C ARG A 43 -21.10 23.11 -5.78
N SER A 44 -22.25 23.15 -6.45
CA SER A 44 -23.28 24.16 -6.18
C SER A 44 -23.77 24.12 -4.73
N LEU A 45 -23.83 22.94 -4.11
CA LEU A 45 -24.18 22.78 -2.69
C LEU A 45 -23.06 23.32 -1.78
N LEU A 46 -21.80 22.96 -2.06
CA LEU A 46 -20.64 23.47 -1.33
C LEU A 46 -20.57 25.01 -1.38
N ASP A 47 -20.84 25.61 -2.55
CA ASP A 47 -20.86 27.05 -2.74
C ASP A 47 -22.04 27.71 -2.01
N GLN A 48 -23.23 27.11 -2.10
CA GLN A 48 -24.44 27.58 -1.41
C GLN A 48 -24.23 27.64 0.11
N PHE A 49 -23.55 26.64 0.68
CA PHE A 49 -23.25 26.57 2.11
C PHE A 49 -21.91 27.23 2.49
N ARG A 50 -21.12 27.69 1.51
CA ARG A 50 -19.79 28.31 1.69
C ARG A 50 -18.81 27.42 2.45
N LEU A 51 -18.80 26.14 2.12
CA LEU A 51 -18.00 25.12 2.83
C LEU A 51 -16.63 24.86 2.19
N LEU A 52 -16.45 25.22 0.91
CA LEU A 52 -15.20 24.98 0.19
C LEU A 52 -14.16 26.10 0.44
N ASP A 53 -13.58 26.13 1.64
CA ASP A 53 -12.45 27.00 1.98
C ASP A 53 -11.19 26.17 2.27
N LEU A 54 -10.23 26.22 1.34
CA LEU A 54 -8.95 25.52 1.45
C LEU A 54 -7.78 26.45 1.83
N THR A 55 -8.07 27.73 2.16
CA THR A 55 -7.03 28.73 2.45
C THR A 55 -6.36 28.51 3.81
N GLY A 56 -7.05 27.86 4.76
CA GLY A 56 -6.54 27.54 6.09
C GLY A 56 -5.65 26.29 6.17
N LEU A 57 -5.36 25.64 5.04
CA LEU A 57 -4.49 24.47 5.00
C LEU A 57 -3.03 24.85 5.25
N PRO A 58 -2.25 24.01 5.95
CA PRO A 58 -0.87 24.32 6.29
C PRO A 58 0.02 24.55 5.05
N GLY A 59 -0.34 23.96 3.91
CA GLY A 59 0.51 23.94 2.72
C GLY A 59 1.69 22.98 2.91
N ASP A 60 2.42 22.74 1.83
CA ASP A 60 3.69 22.03 1.88
C ASP A 60 4.87 23.02 1.77
N GLY A 61 6.00 22.65 2.36
CA GLY A 61 7.19 23.47 2.43
C GLY A 61 8.13 23.06 3.55
N LYS A 62 9.37 23.53 3.44
CA LYS A 62 10.41 23.34 4.46
C LYS A 62 10.13 24.22 5.69
N ASN A 63 10.55 23.76 6.85
CA ASN A 63 10.38 24.44 8.13
C ASN A 63 11.49 24.02 9.11
N ASP A 64 12.50 24.87 9.26
CA ASP A 64 13.63 24.61 10.14
C ASP A 64 13.24 24.52 11.63
N ALA A 65 12.22 25.25 12.08
CA ALA A 65 11.76 25.16 13.46
C ALA A 65 11.17 23.77 13.78
N GLU A 66 10.33 23.23 12.87
CA GLU A 66 9.82 21.86 12.97
C GLU A 66 10.94 20.82 12.82
N ALA A 67 11.91 21.07 11.93
CA ALA A 67 13.09 20.22 11.76
C ALA A 67 13.88 20.10 13.07
N ILE A 68 14.22 21.24 13.69
CA ILE A 68 14.92 21.30 14.97
C ILE A 68 14.12 20.58 16.07
N ALA A 69 12.80 20.75 16.12
CA ALA A 69 11.94 20.05 17.07
C ALA A 69 11.99 18.52 16.88
N CYS A 70 11.95 18.04 15.64
CA CYS A 70 12.09 16.62 15.32
C CYS A 70 13.47 16.09 15.71
N ARG A 71 14.54 16.80 15.38
CA ARG A 71 15.91 16.43 15.77
C ARG A 71 16.08 16.34 17.29
N LYS A 72 15.54 17.30 18.06
CA LYS A 72 15.56 17.28 19.52
C LYS A 72 14.86 16.04 20.09
N ARG A 73 13.73 15.62 19.50
CA ARG A 73 13.06 14.35 19.86
C ARG A 73 13.95 13.14 19.57
N GLY A 74 14.63 13.13 18.42
CA GLY A 74 15.63 12.11 18.08
C GLY A 74 16.75 12.02 19.13
N ASN A 75 17.30 13.15 19.56
CA ASN A 75 18.38 13.19 20.56
C ASN A 75 17.98 12.55 21.89
N GLY A 76 16.72 12.70 22.30
CA GLY A 76 16.20 12.05 23.51
C GLY A 76 16.21 10.52 23.45
N LEU A 77 16.28 9.93 22.25
CA LEU A 77 16.23 8.48 22.03
C LEU A 77 17.61 7.83 21.88
N VAL A 78 18.66 8.62 21.63
CA VAL A 78 20.04 8.16 21.43
C VAL A 78 20.79 7.93 22.75
N ASN A 79 20.24 8.41 23.88
CA ASN A 79 20.83 8.21 25.21
C ASN A 79 21.19 6.73 25.45
N PRO A 80 22.41 6.38 25.91
CA PRO A 80 22.80 4.98 26.11
C PRO A 80 21.89 4.16 27.03
N ARG A 81 21.15 4.80 27.95
CA ARG A 81 20.15 4.15 28.81
C ARG A 81 18.82 3.87 28.09
N ILE A 82 18.56 4.54 26.97
CA ILE A 82 17.34 4.42 26.15
C ILE A 82 17.63 3.62 24.88
N ALA A 83 18.72 3.90 24.18
CA ALA A 83 19.25 3.18 23.02
C ALA A 83 18.22 2.85 21.92
N ARG A 84 17.24 3.72 21.67
CA ARG A 84 16.19 3.52 20.65
C ARG A 84 16.61 4.09 19.30
N TYR A 85 17.69 3.57 18.75
CA TYR A 85 18.38 4.10 17.56
C TYR A 85 17.51 4.15 16.30
N VAL A 86 16.75 3.09 15.98
CA VAL A 86 15.87 3.11 14.79
C VAL A 86 14.78 4.17 14.92
N SER A 87 14.23 4.34 16.13
CA SER A 87 13.27 5.40 16.41
C SER A 87 13.91 6.80 16.29
N ALA A 88 15.15 6.96 16.75
CA ALA A 88 15.92 8.20 16.59
C ALA A 88 16.14 8.53 15.10
N ILE A 89 16.53 7.53 14.29
CA ILE A 89 16.70 7.68 12.84
C ILE A 89 15.41 8.17 12.17
N ARG A 90 14.24 7.62 12.52
CA ARG A 90 12.96 8.11 12.00
C ARG A 90 12.78 9.61 12.25
N PHE A 91 13.13 10.09 13.45
CA PHE A 91 13.06 11.52 13.79
C PHE A 91 14.11 12.36 13.06
N TYR A 92 15.34 11.84 12.87
CA TYR A 92 16.37 12.53 12.10
C TYR A 92 16.02 12.60 10.61
N ASN A 93 15.49 11.53 10.02
CA ASN A 93 15.00 11.54 8.64
C ASN A 93 13.83 12.50 8.47
N LYS A 94 12.89 12.55 9.43
CA LYS A 94 11.85 13.58 9.45
C LYS A 94 12.43 14.99 9.56
N SER A 95 13.45 15.20 10.40
CA SER A 95 14.16 16.49 10.48
C SER A 95 14.82 16.87 9.16
N ILE A 96 15.48 15.93 8.48
CA ILE A 96 16.12 16.13 7.17
C ILE A 96 15.07 16.46 6.11
N ALA A 97 13.91 15.79 6.13
CA ALA A 97 12.80 16.08 5.23
C ALA A 97 12.20 17.48 5.45
N LEU A 98 12.16 17.96 6.69
CA LEU A 98 11.63 19.28 7.03
C LEU A 98 12.61 20.42 6.78
N ALA A 99 13.92 20.20 6.93
CA ALA A 99 14.89 21.28 6.92
C ALA A 99 15.00 21.99 5.55
N GLU A 100 15.26 23.29 5.60
CA GLU A 100 15.58 24.11 4.43
C GLU A 100 16.91 23.67 3.82
N ALA A 101 17.03 23.81 2.51
CA ALA A 101 18.28 23.52 1.80
C ALA A 101 19.38 24.48 2.26
N ASN A 102 20.61 23.98 2.41
CA ASN A 102 21.76 24.77 2.86
C ASN A 102 21.56 25.44 4.23
N SER A 103 20.83 24.78 5.16
CA SER A 103 20.61 25.26 6.53
C SER A 103 21.51 24.55 7.55
N ALA A 104 21.76 25.21 8.68
CA ALA A 104 22.40 24.57 9.84
C ALA A 104 21.53 23.44 10.41
N ALA A 105 20.20 23.57 10.36
CA ALA A 105 19.27 22.53 10.80
C ALA A 105 19.44 21.22 10.01
N LEU A 106 19.60 21.32 8.68
CA LEU A 106 19.89 20.19 7.80
C LEU A 106 21.26 19.57 8.12
N ALA A 107 22.29 20.41 8.24
CA ALA A 107 23.66 20.00 8.56
C ALA A 107 23.72 19.22 9.89
N GLU A 108 23.13 19.77 10.95
CA GLU A 108 23.06 19.13 12.26
C GLU A 108 22.26 17.82 12.24
N ALA A 109 21.19 17.74 11.44
CA ALA A 109 20.41 16.50 11.35
C ALA A 109 21.22 15.34 10.72
N TYR A 110 22.01 15.61 9.67
CA TYR A 110 22.97 14.64 9.13
C TYR A 110 24.10 14.30 10.13
N GLY A 111 24.61 15.31 10.86
CA GLY A 111 25.59 15.10 11.94
C GLY A 111 25.06 14.20 13.06
N ASN A 112 23.79 14.32 13.41
CA ASN A 112 23.15 13.46 14.42
C ASN A 112 22.85 12.06 13.86
N ARG A 113 22.42 11.95 12.60
CA ARG A 113 22.20 10.65 11.94
C ARG A 113 23.50 9.86 11.81
N SER A 114 24.63 10.50 11.47
CA SER A 114 25.95 9.82 11.45
C SER A 114 26.39 9.31 12.82
N ALA A 115 26.01 9.98 13.92
CA ALA A 115 26.26 9.49 15.26
C ALA A 115 25.54 8.16 15.53
N VAL A 116 24.29 8.04 15.07
CA VAL A 116 23.54 6.79 15.18
C VAL A 116 24.08 5.72 14.24
N CYS A 117 24.46 6.07 13.00
CA CYS A 117 25.12 5.13 12.08
C CYS A 117 26.37 4.52 12.74
N PHE A 118 27.20 5.35 13.37
CA PHE A 118 28.37 4.88 14.12
C PHE A 118 27.99 3.95 15.29
N ALA A 119 26.97 4.31 16.07
CA ALA A 119 26.48 3.47 17.18
C ALA A 119 25.95 2.11 16.69
N LEU A 120 25.35 2.06 15.50
CA LEU A 120 24.89 0.84 14.85
C LEU A 120 26.01 0.06 14.12
N LYS A 121 27.27 0.53 14.20
CA LYS A 121 28.45 -0.03 13.50
C LYS A 121 28.39 0.04 11.98
N GLU A 122 27.56 0.93 11.44
CA GLU A 122 27.41 1.19 10.01
C GLU A 122 28.39 2.30 9.60
N TYR A 123 29.69 2.01 9.67
CA TYR A 123 30.75 3.02 9.57
C TYR A 123 30.77 3.73 8.22
N GLN A 124 30.54 3.01 7.11
CA GLN A 124 30.44 3.65 5.79
C GLN A 124 29.26 4.62 5.71
N ALA A 125 28.08 4.23 6.22
CA ALA A 125 26.93 5.12 6.28
C ALA A 125 27.17 6.32 7.20
N ALA A 126 27.96 6.16 8.27
CA ALA A 126 28.37 7.27 9.13
C ALA A 126 29.24 8.28 8.36
N LEU A 127 30.22 7.81 7.57
CA LEU A 127 31.06 8.66 6.73
C LEU A 127 30.25 9.41 5.66
N ASP A 128 29.32 8.73 4.99
CA ASP A 128 28.45 9.36 3.98
C ASP A 128 27.60 10.48 4.61
N ASN A 129 27.08 10.27 5.82
CA ASN A 129 26.32 11.27 6.54
C ASN A 129 27.19 12.43 7.06
N ILE A 130 28.45 12.20 7.43
CA ILE A 130 29.40 13.27 7.78
C ILE A 130 29.67 14.14 6.55
N ARG A 131 29.84 13.53 5.36
CA ARG A 131 29.99 14.27 4.10
C ARG A 131 28.77 15.17 3.86
N LEU A 132 27.56 14.62 3.93
CA LEU A 132 26.32 15.37 3.76
C LEU A 132 26.17 16.51 4.80
N ALA A 133 26.63 16.30 6.04
CA ALA A 133 26.64 17.34 7.07
C ALA A 133 27.56 18.51 6.67
N ARG A 134 28.77 18.23 6.16
CA ARG A 134 29.76 19.25 5.74
C ARG A 134 29.44 19.94 4.41
N GLU A 135 28.62 19.32 3.56
CA GLU A 135 28.09 19.95 2.35
C GLU A 135 27.08 21.09 2.67
N ASN A 136 26.71 21.26 3.94
CA ASN A 136 25.81 22.30 4.44
C ASN A 136 26.50 23.12 5.56
N PRO A 137 25.93 24.25 6.02
CA PRO A 137 26.51 25.11 7.07
C PRO A 137 26.56 24.44 8.46
N TYR A 138 27.46 23.47 8.65
CA TYR A 138 27.64 22.76 9.90
C TYR A 138 28.30 23.66 10.95
N PRO A 139 27.80 23.72 12.20
CA PRO A 139 28.37 24.61 13.22
C PRO A 139 29.83 24.31 13.53
N GLU A 140 30.70 25.32 13.45
CA GLU A 140 32.14 25.20 13.75
C GLU A 140 32.39 24.64 15.15
N SER A 141 31.58 25.03 16.13
CA SER A 141 31.67 24.56 17.51
C SER A 141 31.46 23.04 17.65
N LEU A 142 30.82 22.40 16.67
CA LEU A 142 30.55 20.97 16.64
C LEU A 142 31.47 20.20 15.68
N MET A 143 32.33 20.88 14.92
CA MET A 143 33.16 20.24 13.87
C MET A 143 34.05 19.13 14.44
N HIS A 144 34.65 19.38 15.60
CA HIS A 144 35.48 18.40 16.30
C HIS A 144 34.76 17.07 16.58
N LEU A 145 33.43 17.06 16.72
CA LEU A 145 32.65 15.84 16.95
C LEU A 145 32.55 14.97 15.69
N VAL A 146 32.39 15.59 14.52
CA VAL A 146 32.33 14.84 13.24
C VAL A 146 33.72 14.45 12.77
N ASP A 147 34.74 15.27 13.02
CA ASP A 147 36.14 14.95 12.69
C ASP A 147 36.63 13.72 13.46
N LYS A 148 36.37 13.69 14.77
CA LYS A 148 36.71 12.53 15.61
C LYS A 148 35.98 11.28 15.11
N ARG A 149 34.67 11.38 14.86
CA ARG A 149 33.88 10.24 14.37
C ARG A 149 34.38 9.72 13.03
N GLU A 150 34.77 10.61 12.11
CA GLU A 150 35.35 10.22 10.83
C GLU A 150 36.66 9.46 11.00
N GLN A 151 37.56 9.93 11.87
CA GLN A 151 38.81 9.24 12.19
C GLN A 151 38.53 7.84 12.74
N ASP A 152 37.64 7.74 13.74
CA ASP A 152 37.24 6.48 14.35
C ASP A 152 36.62 5.51 13.32
N CYS A 153 35.75 6.01 12.43
CA CYS A 153 35.16 5.19 11.34
C CYS A 153 36.23 4.63 10.40
N ARG A 154 37.17 5.47 9.95
CA ARG A 154 38.23 5.07 9.02
C ARG A 154 39.17 4.05 9.65
N GLN A 155 39.50 4.23 10.93
CA GLN A 155 40.30 3.27 11.67
C GLN A 155 39.57 1.92 11.76
N LEU A 156 38.33 1.90 12.22
CA LEU A 156 37.54 0.66 12.38
C LEU A 156 37.33 -0.06 11.04
N LEU A 157 37.10 0.67 9.95
CA LEU A 157 37.01 0.08 8.61
C LEU A 157 38.34 -0.52 8.12
N SER A 158 39.48 0.00 8.58
CA SER A 158 40.79 -0.59 8.27
C SER A 158 41.12 -1.84 9.10
N GLU A 159 40.53 -1.95 10.30
CA GLU A 159 40.67 -3.10 11.20
C GLU A 159 39.72 -4.26 10.82
N VAL A 160 38.55 -3.93 10.29
CA VAL A 160 37.57 -4.88 9.76
C VAL A 160 37.92 -5.19 8.30
N GLY A 161 38.76 -6.21 8.07
CA GLY A 161 38.91 -6.78 6.72
C GLY A 161 37.55 -7.19 6.15
N GLU A 162 37.39 -7.15 4.81
CA GLU A 162 36.12 -7.41 4.09
C GLU A 162 35.30 -8.54 4.73
N GLN A 163 34.37 -8.18 5.62
CA GLN A 163 33.40 -9.13 6.13
C GLN A 163 32.41 -9.33 5.00
N GLY A 164 32.58 -10.42 4.26
CA GLY A 164 31.65 -10.84 3.23
C GLY A 164 30.24 -10.81 3.77
N GLU A 165 29.32 -10.19 3.03
CA GLU A 165 27.90 -10.25 3.33
C GLU A 165 27.50 -11.71 3.56
N LEU A 166 26.99 -12.02 4.75
CA LEU A 166 26.25 -13.24 4.99
C LEU A 166 25.05 -13.24 4.04
N LYS A 167 25.22 -13.86 2.87
CA LYS A 167 24.11 -14.13 1.96
C LYS A 167 23.12 -14.98 2.74
N ASP A 168 21.89 -14.49 2.85
CA ASP A 168 20.78 -15.28 3.35
C ASP A 168 20.58 -16.43 2.35
N GLU A 169 21.15 -17.61 2.65
CA GLU A 169 21.11 -18.80 1.80
C GLU A 169 19.68 -19.28 1.51
N LEU A 170 18.68 -18.73 2.22
CA LEU A 170 17.29 -19.10 2.11
C LEU A 170 16.40 -18.10 1.35
N ALA A 171 16.96 -17.08 0.68
CA ALA A 171 16.20 -16.14 -0.14
C ALA A 171 15.62 -16.83 -1.40
N ALA A 172 14.63 -17.70 -1.20
CA ALA A 172 13.93 -18.41 -2.25
C ALA A 172 13.06 -17.42 -3.03
N LYS A 173 13.33 -17.29 -4.33
CA LYS A 173 12.50 -16.52 -5.23
C LYS A 173 11.19 -17.26 -5.46
N VAL A 174 10.06 -16.57 -5.28
CA VAL A 174 8.75 -17.12 -5.65
C VAL A 174 8.64 -17.14 -7.17
N GLU A 175 8.25 -18.28 -7.72
CA GLU A 175 8.08 -18.50 -9.16
C GLU A 175 6.70 -19.10 -9.44
N LEU A 176 6.19 -18.89 -10.66
CA LEU A 176 4.95 -19.51 -11.09
C LEU A 176 5.13 -21.03 -11.13
N SER A 177 4.16 -21.77 -10.59
CA SER A 177 4.21 -23.24 -10.56
C SER A 177 3.88 -23.89 -11.90
N HIS A 178 3.40 -23.11 -12.86
CA HIS A 178 3.11 -23.52 -14.22
C HIS A 178 3.75 -22.53 -15.20
N GLU A 179 3.88 -22.94 -16.46
CA GLU A 179 4.43 -22.09 -17.52
C GLU A 179 3.77 -20.70 -17.54
N PRO A 180 4.55 -19.61 -17.66
CA PRO A 180 4.00 -18.26 -17.77
C PRO A 180 3.08 -18.11 -18.99
N ASN A 181 2.04 -17.28 -18.88
CA ASN A 181 1.24 -16.90 -20.04
C ASN A 181 2.12 -16.10 -21.03
N PRO A 182 2.14 -16.44 -22.33
CA PRO A 182 3.01 -15.78 -23.31
C PRO A 182 2.80 -14.26 -23.43
N LYS A 183 1.57 -13.77 -23.21
CA LYS A 183 1.24 -12.34 -23.24
C LYS A 183 1.25 -11.71 -21.86
N ILE A 184 1.13 -12.49 -20.80
CA ILE A 184 1.00 -11.99 -19.42
C ILE A 184 1.97 -12.77 -18.51
N PRO A 185 3.29 -12.53 -18.61
CA PRO A 185 4.28 -13.39 -17.96
C PRO A 185 4.17 -13.48 -16.43
N GLN A 186 3.45 -12.55 -15.80
CA GLN A 186 3.15 -12.61 -14.38
C GLN A 186 2.05 -13.59 -13.97
N ILE A 187 1.33 -14.23 -14.90
CA ILE A 187 0.31 -15.25 -14.57
C ILE A 187 0.67 -16.60 -15.17
N ALA A 188 0.20 -17.67 -14.53
CA ALA A 188 0.23 -19.02 -15.11
C ALA A 188 -0.62 -19.08 -16.38
N ASN A 189 -0.12 -19.77 -17.42
CA ASN A 189 -0.76 -19.91 -18.73
C ASN A 189 -2.13 -20.62 -18.69
N CYS A 190 -2.46 -21.27 -17.59
CA CYS A 190 -3.73 -21.93 -17.39
C CYS A 190 -4.86 -21.00 -16.94
N LEU A 191 -4.55 -19.73 -16.60
CA LEU A 191 -5.56 -18.77 -16.17
C LEU A 191 -6.24 -18.10 -17.38
N GLU A 192 -7.56 -18.04 -17.33
CA GLU A 192 -8.42 -17.44 -18.36
C GLU A 192 -9.39 -16.45 -17.70
N LEU A 193 -9.69 -15.35 -18.38
CA LEU A 193 -10.77 -14.47 -18.00
C LEU A 193 -12.09 -14.96 -18.60
N LYS A 194 -13.14 -15.03 -17.79
CA LYS A 194 -14.50 -15.34 -18.22
C LYS A 194 -15.49 -14.35 -17.64
N HIS A 195 -16.72 -14.43 -18.11
CA HIS A 195 -17.87 -13.73 -17.55
C HIS A 195 -18.89 -14.75 -17.04
N GLU A 196 -19.34 -14.59 -15.80
CA GLU A 196 -20.39 -15.40 -15.17
C GLU A 196 -21.51 -14.49 -14.68
N ASP A 197 -22.78 -14.89 -14.85
CA ASP A 197 -23.94 -14.06 -14.50
C ASP A 197 -23.93 -13.59 -13.03
N GLN A 198 -23.46 -14.46 -12.13
CA GLN A 198 -23.40 -14.16 -10.70
C GLN A 198 -22.26 -13.22 -10.32
N TYR A 199 -21.14 -13.27 -11.03
CA TYR A 199 -19.87 -12.67 -10.60
C TYR A 199 -19.35 -11.58 -11.54
N GLY A 200 -19.93 -11.45 -12.73
CA GLY A 200 -19.36 -10.65 -13.80
C GLY A 200 -18.03 -11.26 -14.29
N ARG A 201 -17.02 -10.41 -14.48
CA ARG A 201 -15.66 -10.85 -14.84
C ARG A 201 -15.07 -11.74 -13.74
N CYS A 202 -14.48 -12.86 -14.12
CA CYS A 202 -13.86 -13.81 -13.20
C CYS A 202 -12.62 -14.47 -13.78
N ILE A 203 -11.63 -14.77 -12.94
CA ILE A 203 -10.45 -15.56 -13.32
C ILE A 203 -10.74 -17.03 -13.05
N VAL A 204 -10.65 -17.86 -14.08
CA VAL A 204 -10.81 -19.32 -13.98
C VAL A 204 -9.54 -20.04 -14.41
N THR A 205 -9.42 -21.32 -14.09
CA THR A 205 -8.34 -22.19 -14.58
C THR A 205 -8.83 -23.17 -15.64
N ASN A 206 -8.01 -23.46 -16.67
CA ASN A 206 -8.29 -24.50 -17.66
C ASN A 206 -7.68 -25.88 -17.32
N ARG A 207 -7.10 -26.00 -16.11
CA ARG A 207 -6.58 -27.26 -15.55
C ARG A 207 -6.88 -27.39 -14.07
N ASP A 208 -6.70 -28.60 -13.53
CA ASP A 208 -6.69 -28.82 -12.09
C ASP A 208 -5.45 -28.13 -11.48
N LEU A 209 -5.67 -27.31 -10.44
CA LEU A 209 -4.65 -26.67 -9.62
C LEU A 209 -4.60 -27.30 -8.23
N LYS A 210 -3.39 -27.41 -7.68
CA LYS A 210 -3.12 -28.06 -6.39
C LYS A 210 -2.76 -27.03 -5.33
N VAL A 211 -2.92 -27.44 -4.07
CA VAL A 211 -2.46 -26.62 -2.94
C VAL A 211 -0.97 -26.35 -3.06
N GLY A 212 -0.57 -25.09 -2.93
CA GLY A 212 0.80 -24.62 -3.09
C GLY A 212 1.14 -24.10 -4.50
N ASP A 213 0.27 -24.28 -5.50
CA ASP A 213 0.48 -23.70 -6.83
C ASP A 213 0.46 -22.17 -6.76
N VAL A 214 1.55 -21.52 -7.18
CA VAL A 214 1.63 -20.07 -7.37
C VAL A 214 1.21 -19.75 -8.80
N VAL A 215 0.17 -18.95 -8.95
CA VAL A 215 -0.53 -18.75 -10.23
C VAL A 215 -0.53 -17.30 -10.73
N ILE A 216 -0.23 -16.33 -9.88
CA ILE A 216 -0.07 -14.91 -10.25
C ILE A 216 1.09 -14.34 -9.42
N ILE A 217 1.96 -13.53 -10.02
CA ILE A 217 3.03 -12.73 -9.36
C ILE A 217 3.00 -11.31 -9.92
N GLU A 218 2.17 -10.44 -9.37
CA GLU A 218 1.89 -9.12 -9.93
C GLU A 218 2.68 -8.01 -9.20
N LYS A 219 3.26 -7.09 -9.98
CA LYS A 219 3.80 -5.82 -9.46
C LYS A 219 2.68 -4.77 -9.43
N PRO A 220 2.58 -3.95 -8.39
CA PRO A 220 1.56 -2.92 -8.32
C PRO A 220 1.78 -1.83 -9.37
N HIS A 221 0.69 -1.27 -9.90
CA HIS A 221 0.77 -0.11 -10.80
C HIS A 221 1.23 1.15 -10.04
N SER A 222 0.62 1.40 -8.88
CA SER A 222 0.96 2.52 -8.00
C SER A 222 1.02 2.04 -6.56
N THR A 223 1.90 2.65 -5.77
CA THR A 223 2.02 2.41 -4.32
C THR A 223 2.02 3.71 -3.53
N LEU A 224 1.57 3.62 -2.29
CA LEU A 224 1.65 4.69 -1.30
C LEU A 224 2.11 4.10 0.03
N LEU A 225 3.31 4.50 0.48
CA LEU A 225 3.83 4.10 1.79
C LEU A 225 2.88 4.49 2.92
N ASP A 226 2.78 3.57 3.88
CA ASP A 226 2.21 3.84 5.19
C ASP A 226 2.93 5.02 5.88
N GLU A 227 2.20 5.79 6.67
CA GLU A 227 2.73 6.97 7.33
C GLU A 227 3.88 6.64 8.29
N GLU A 228 3.83 5.49 8.96
CA GLU A 228 4.87 5.11 9.91
C GLU A 228 6.22 4.82 9.23
N LEU A 229 6.19 4.47 7.94
CA LEU A 229 7.34 4.03 7.16
C LEU A 229 7.94 5.11 6.25
N ARG A 230 7.26 6.23 6.06
CA ARG A 230 7.68 7.35 5.17
C ARG A 230 9.13 7.83 5.38
N TYR A 231 9.59 7.82 6.63
CA TYR A 231 10.93 8.29 7.00
C TYR A 231 11.92 7.14 7.22
N LEU A 232 11.57 5.94 6.77
CA LEU A 232 12.36 4.72 6.89
C LEU A 232 12.52 4.03 5.52
N HIS A 233 11.59 4.25 4.59
CA HIS A 233 11.58 3.67 3.25
C HIS A 233 11.60 4.74 2.16
N CYS A 234 12.07 4.37 0.97
CA CYS A 234 12.02 5.21 -0.22
C CYS A 234 10.58 5.37 -0.73
N ASP A 235 10.13 6.60 -1.00
CA ASP A 235 8.78 6.87 -1.51
C ASP A 235 8.49 6.22 -2.88
N TYR A 236 9.52 6.06 -3.71
CA TYR A 236 9.40 5.49 -5.06
C TYR A 236 9.50 3.95 -5.08
N CYS A 237 10.63 3.38 -4.63
CA CYS A 237 10.86 1.93 -4.74
C CYS A 237 10.40 1.13 -3.50
N ASN A 238 9.94 1.81 -2.45
CA ASN A 238 9.45 1.26 -1.18
C ASN A 238 10.44 0.41 -0.37
N GLN A 239 11.69 0.29 -0.83
CA GLN A 239 12.77 -0.36 -0.11
C GLN A 239 13.14 0.42 1.16
N GLU A 240 13.50 -0.34 2.21
CA GLU A 240 14.02 0.23 3.45
C GLU A 240 15.39 0.87 3.19
N ALA A 241 15.59 2.11 3.67
CA ALA A 241 16.81 2.87 3.43
C ALA A 241 17.12 3.81 4.62
N ILE A 242 16.88 3.34 5.85
CA ILE A 242 16.81 4.17 7.06
C ILE A 242 18.03 5.10 7.25
N LEU A 243 19.22 4.73 6.76
CA LEU A 243 20.48 5.47 6.96
C LEU A 243 20.86 6.40 5.79
N SER A 244 20.25 6.22 4.62
CA SER A 244 20.68 6.85 3.36
C SER A 244 19.60 7.67 2.66
N LEU A 245 18.39 7.75 3.23
CA LEU A 245 17.31 8.56 2.66
C LEU A 245 17.74 10.02 2.46
N ILE A 246 17.50 10.53 1.25
CA ILE A 246 17.65 11.92 0.84
C ILE A 246 16.27 12.58 0.69
N PRO A 247 16.08 13.83 1.10
CA PRO A 247 14.77 14.48 1.03
C PRO A 247 14.47 15.04 -0.36
N CYS A 248 13.18 15.17 -0.71
CA CYS A 248 12.78 16.13 -1.73
C CYS A 248 13.28 17.52 -1.35
N LYS A 249 13.66 18.36 -2.32
CA LYS A 249 14.14 19.73 -2.03
C LYS A 249 13.00 20.72 -1.77
N GLN A 250 11.78 20.38 -2.16
CA GLN A 250 10.61 21.26 -2.09
C GLN A 250 9.66 20.85 -0.97
N CYS A 251 9.04 19.67 -1.04
CA CYS A 251 8.09 19.22 -0.02
C CYS A 251 8.76 18.68 1.25
N SER A 252 8.02 18.65 2.34
CA SER A 252 8.43 18.14 3.66
C SER A 252 8.18 16.63 3.87
N ILE A 253 7.66 15.95 2.85
CA ILE A 253 7.06 14.62 2.99
C ILE A 253 7.93 13.53 2.35
N ALA A 254 8.29 13.68 1.07
CA ALA A 254 8.90 12.60 0.30
C ALA A 254 10.42 12.49 0.54
N MET A 255 10.89 11.25 0.69
CA MET A 255 12.31 10.91 0.76
C MET A 255 12.63 9.73 -0.17
N PHE A 256 13.87 9.66 -0.64
CA PHE A 256 14.31 8.71 -1.66
C PHE A 256 15.62 8.05 -1.25
N CYS A 257 15.84 6.80 -1.65
CA CYS A 257 17.12 6.11 -1.38
C CYS A 257 18.24 6.53 -2.35
N SER A 258 17.91 7.18 -3.46
CA SER A 258 18.87 7.59 -4.47
C SER A 258 18.33 8.74 -5.34
N ASN A 259 19.23 9.44 -6.02
CA ASN A 259 18.84 10.44 -7.03
C ASN A 259 18.06 9.80 -8.20
N ALA A 260 18.34 8.54 -8.55
CA ALA A 260 17.57 7.84 -9.58
C ALA A 260 16.11 7.63 -9.18
N CYS A 261 15.86 7.22 -7.93
CA CYS A 261 14.50 7.11 -7.38
C CYS A 261 13.81 8.48 -7.27
N TYR A 262 14.53 9.53 -6.89
CA TYR A 262 14.00 10.90 -6.88
C TYR A 262 13.55 11.35 -8.28
N GLN A 263 14.39 11.17 -9.29
CA GLN A 263 14.04 11.53 -10.66
C GLN A 263 12.90 10.68 -11.20
N SER A 264 12.91 9.37 -10.95
CA SER A 264 11.82 8.48 -11.38
C SER A 264 10.48 8.86 -10.75
N ALA A 265 10.48 9.34 -9.49
CA ALA A 265 9.28 9.87 -8.85
C ALA A 265 8.84 11.20 -9.48
N LEU A 266 9.77 12.13 -9.72
CA LEU A 266 9.49 13.42 -10.38
C LEU A 266 8.92 13.26 -11.79
N ASP A 267 9.43 12.31 -12.55
CA ASP A 267 9.04 12.03 -13.93
C ASP A 267 7.73 11.22 -14.01
N SER A 268 7.24 10.69 -12.89
CA SER A 268 6.02 9.89 -12.86
C SER A 268 4.86 10.59 -12.17
N TYR A 269 4.98 10.97 -10.90
CA TYR A 269 3.85 11.50 -10.13
C TYR A 269 4.22 12.69 -9.26
N HIS A 270 5.46 12.71 -8.74
CA HIS A 270 5.84 13.59 -7.65
C HIS A 270 5.77 15.06 -8.04
N ARG A 271 6.04 15.41 -9.30
CA ARG A 271 5.99 16.80 -9.77
C ARG A 271 4.64 17.47 -9.53
N LEU A 272 3.54 16.76 -9.77
CA LEU A 272 2.18 17.28 -9.57
C LEU A 272 1.75 17.19 -8.10
N GLU A 273 2.10 16.13 -7.37
CA GLU A 273 1.69 16.01 -5.96
C GLU A 273 2.53 16.85 -5.00
N CYS A 274 3.80 17.16 -5.33
CA CYS A 274 4.77 17.74 -4.41
C CYS A 274 4.28 19.00 -3.67
N PRO A 275 3.65 20.00 -4.33
CA PRO A 275 3.19 21.22 -3.65
C PRO A 275 2.03 21.01 -2.67
N VAL A 276 1.33 19.87 -2.77
CA VAL A 276 0.08 19.60 -2.04
C VAL A 276 0.13 18.32 -1.21
N LEU A 277 1.24 17.59 -1.23
CA LEU A 277 1.32 16.25 -0.66
C LEU A 277 1.05 16.23 0.85
N LYS A 278 1.54 17.23 1.59
CA LYS A 278 1.22 17.41 3.03
C LYS A 278 -0.28 17.63 3.27
N ASP A 279 -0.92 18.49 2.48
CA ASP A 279 -2.34 18.79 2.60
C ASP A 279 -3.20 17.58 2.21
N VAL A 280 -2.88 16.91 1.10
CA VAL A 280 -3.60 15.72 0.63
C VAL A 280 -3.54 14.60 1.67
N ARG A 281 -2.38 14.37 2.29
CA ARG A 281 -2.26 13.36 3.36
C ARG A 281 -2.97 13.74 4.65
N LEU A 282 -3.15 15.04 4.92
CA LEU A 282 -3.94 15.52 6.06
C LEU A 282 -5.44 15.34 5.82
N LEU A 283 -5.88 15.52 4.57
CA LEU A 283 -7.29 15.56 4.21
C LEU A 283 -7.89 14.19 3.89
N PHE A 284 -7.08 13.21 3.47
CA PHE A 284 -7.58 11.98 2.87
C PHE A 284 -6.95 10.72 3.48
N PRO A 285 -7.71 9.61 3.58
CA PRO A 285 -7.15 8.31 3.95
C PRO A 285 -6.21 7.79 2.85
N ASN A 286 -5.29 6.88 3.21
CA ASN A 286 -4.25 6.35 2.30
C ASN A 286 -4.81 5.86 0.95
N VAL A 287 -5.97 5.19 0.93
CA VAL A 287 -6.61 4.71 -0.31
C VAL A 287 -6.94 5.87 -1.27
N MET A 288 -7.42 7.00 -0.75
CA MET A 288 -7.73 8.19 -1.52
C MET A 288 -6.47 8.97 -1.91
N VAL A 289 -5.45 8.99 -1.05
CA VAL A 289 -4.14 9.56 -1.42
C VAL A 289 -3.49 8.76 -2.56
N LEU A 290 -3.67 7.43 -2.60
CA LEU A 290 -3.22 6.62 -3.74
C LEU A 290 -4.04 6.90 -5.02
N ALA A 291 -5.34 7.17 -4.88
CA ALA A 291 -6.17 7.63 -6.01
C ALA A 291 -5.64 8.97 -6.57
N PHE A 292 -5.32 9.91 -5.69
CA PHE A 292 -4.69 11.18 -6.04
C PHE A 292 -3.34 11.01 -6.75
N ARG A 293 -2.47 10.14 -6.21
CA ARG A 293 -1.19 9.80 -6.86
C ARG A 293 -1.39 9.15 -8.24
N THR A 294 -2.41 8.31 -8.37
CA THR A 294 -2.77 7.68 -9.66
C THR A 294 -3.24 8.73 -10.67
N LEU A 295 -4.01 9.73 -10.25
CA LEU A 295 -4.39 10.88 -11.08
C LEU A 295 -3.15 11.64 -11.57
N ALA A 296 -2.25 12.02 -10.64
CA ALA A 296 -1.00 12.70 -10.97
C ALA A 296 -0.12 11.89 -11.94
N LYS A 297 -0.02 10.58 -11.70
CA LYS A 297 0.72 9.66 -12.56
C LYS A 297 0.14 9.58 -13.97
N THR A 298 -1.19 9.54 -14.06
CA THR A 298 -1.91 9.48 -15.32
C THR A 298 -1.69 10.74 -16.14
N ILE A 299 -1.94 11.92 -15.57
CA ILE A 299 -1.72 13.21 -16.27
C ILE A 299 -0.28 13.31 -16.81
N THR A 300 0.70 12.91 -15.99
CA THR A 300 2.11 12.93 -16.37
C THR A 300 2.42 11.94 -17.50
N SER A 301 1.82 10.74 -17.51
CA SER A 301 2.02 9.73 -18.56
C SER A 301 1.53 10.15 -19.96
N PHE A 302 0.66 11.16 -20.01
CA PHE A 302 0.20 11.80 -21.25
C PHE A 302 0.98 13.10 -21.55
N ASN A 303 2.15 13.29 -20.94
CA ASN A 303 2.96 14.51 -21.07
C ASN A 303 2.18 15.78 -20.72
N ASN A 304 1.22 15.68 -19.79
CA ASN A 304 0.28 16.75 -19.46
C ASN A 304 -0.62 17.20 -20.64
N ASN A 305 -0.82 16.37 -21.66
CA ASN A 305 -1.77 16.63 -22.72
C ASN A 305 -3.18 16.18 -22.30
N LEU A 306 -3.99 17.13 -21.81
CA LEU A 306 -5.33 16.85 -21.29
C LEU A 306 -6.34 16.45 -22.37
N ASP A 307 -6.17 16.93 -23.61
CA ASP A 307 -7.07 16.57 -24.72
C ASP A 307 -6.81 15.12 -25.17
N GLU A 308 -5.54 14.72 -25.27
CA GLU A 308 -5.17 13.33 -25.56
C GLU A 308 -5.66 12.39 -24.45
N LEU A 309 -5.45 12.76 -23.18
CA LEU A 309 -5.91 11.97 -22.04
C LEU A 309 -7.44 11.84 -22.05
N LYS A 310 -8.18 12.91 -22.34
CA LYS A 310 -9.64 12.87 -22.42
C LYS A 310 -10.12 11.91 -23.52
N LEU A 311 -9.61 12.05 -24.74
CA LEU A 311 -9.94 11.16 -25.86
C LEU A 311 -9.60 9.70 -25.54
N PHE A 312 -8.48 9.47 -24.87
CA PHE A 312 -8.08 8.15 -24.41
C PHE A 312 -9.09 7.57 -23.42
N THR A 313 -9.48 8.32 -22.38
CA THR A 313 -10.44 7.84 -21.39
C THR A 313 -11.82 7.57 -21.99
N GLU A 314 -12.29 8.39 -22.93
CA GLU A 314 -13.54 8.16 -23.65
C GLU A 314 -13.49 6.85 -24.48
N CYS A 315 -12.36 6.56 -25.11
CA CYS A 315 -12.14 5.31 -25.83
C CYS A 315 -12.12 4.10 -24.89
N VAL A 316 -11.45 4.21 -23.75
CA VAL A 316 -11.39 3.15 -22.73
C VAL A 316 -12.78 2.87 -22.14
N GLU A 317 -13.58 3.91 -21.90
CA GLU A 317 -14.96 3.75 -21.41
C GLU A 317 -15.87 3.04 -22.43
N GLN A 318 -15.67 3.31 -23.72
CA GLN A 318 -16.43 2.65 -24.79
C GLN A 318 -16.02 1.19 -24.99
N THR A 319 -14.74 0.87 -24.84
CA THR A 319 -14.18 -0.47 -25.12
C THR A 319 -14.16 -1.36 -23.88
N SER A 320 -14.11 -0.78 -22.68
CA SER A 320 -14.01 -1.46 -21.38
C SER A 320 -12.96 -2.59 -21.36
N PRO A 321 -11.70 -2.30 -21.72
CA PRO A 321 -10.67 -3.31 -21.88
C PRO A 321 -10.33 -3.98 -20.54
N SER A 322 -9.95 -5.24 -20.63
CA SER A 322 -9.44 -6.03 -19.51
C SER A 322 -7.91 -6.04 -19.49
N PRO A 323 -7.29 -6.18 -18.30
CA PRO A 323 -5.91 -6.63 -18.17
C PRO A 323 -5.52 -7.80 -19.11
N PHE A 324 -6.44 -8.71 -19.43
CA PHE A 324 -6.18 -9.88 -20.28
C PHE A 324 -6.14 -9.58 -21.80
N ASP A 325 -6.54 -8.38 -22.22
CA ASP A 325 -6.56 -7.99 -23.64
C ASP A 325 -5.21 -7.45 -24.13
N TYR A 326 -4.30 -7.13 -23.19
CA TYR A 326 -3.01 -6.52 -23.47
C TYR A 326 -1.85 -7.53 -23.53
N ASP A 327 -0.79 -7.18 -24.26
CA ASP A 327 0.50 -7.85 -24.19
C ASP A 327 1.40 -7.14 -23.17
N TRP A 328 1.57 -7.76 -22.00
CA TRP A 328 2.34 -7.26 -20.88
C TRP A 328 3.86 -7.36 -21.09
N THR A 329 4.31 -8.06 -22.12
CA THR A 329 5.74 -8.06 -22.49
C THR A 329 6.18 -6.70 -23.06
N THR A 330 5.23 -5.92 -23.59
CA THR A 330 5.48 -4.63 -24.23
C THR A 330 4.54 -3.52 -23.76
N ILE A 331 3.77 -3.72 -22.69
CA ILE A 331 2.73 -2.78 -22.26
C ILE A 331 3.32 -1.40 -21.89
N GLY A 332 2.76 -0.35 -22.48
CA GLY A 332 3.14 1.04 -22.18
C GLY A 332 2.40 1.62 -20.98
N ALA A 333 2.81 2.81 -20.52
CA ALA A 333 2.19 3.48 -19.38
C ALA A 333 0.70 3.82 -19.61
N LYS A 334 0.31 4.17 -20.85
CA LYS A 334 -1.07 4.51 -21.22
C LYS A 334 -1.98 3.28 -21.15
N ASP A 335 -1.59 2.18 -21.80
CA ASP A 335 -2.31 0.91 -21.76
C ASP A 335 -2.40 0.34 -20.34
N MET A 336 -1.32 0.47 -19.57
CA MET A 336 -1.33 0.14 -18.15
C MET A 336 -2.39 0.96 -17.40
N TYR A 337 -2.51 2.26 -17.67
CA TYR A 337 -3.57 3.08 -17.07
C TYR A 337 -4.97 2.66 -17.53
N ALA A 338 -5.18 2.24 -18.78
CA ALA A 338 -6.47 1.70 -19.21
C ALA A 338 -6.93 0.52 -18.35
N THR A 339 -6.01 -0.33 -17.90
CA THR A 339 -6.35 -1.43 -16.98
C THR A 339 -6.84 -0.94 -15.61
N ILE A 340 -6.31 0.19 -15.11
CA ILE A 340 -6.77 0.83 -13.88
C ILE A 340 -8.12 1.51 -14.10
N HIS A 341 -8.27 2.29 -15.17
CA HIS A 341 -9.50 3.01 -15.50
C HIS A 341 -10.70 2.07 -15.70
N SER A 342 -10.44 0.82 -16.12
CA SER A 342 -11.45 -0.22 -16.37
C SER A 342 -11.78 -1.07 -15.14
N MET A 343 -11.19 -0.77 -13.98
CA MET A 343 -11.53 -1.39 -12.70
C MET A 343 -12.97 -1.03 -12.28
N SER A 344 -13.54 -1.87 -11.42
CA SER A 344 -14.93 -1.68 -10.99
C SER A 344 -15.09 -0.38 -10.21
N THR A 345 -16.02 0.49 -10.61
CA THR A 345 -16.39 1.69 -9.87
C THR A 345 -17.56 1.46 -8.93
N LEU A 346 -18.35 0.40 -9.16
CA LEU A 346 -19.66 0.16 -8.53
C LEU A 346 -20.62 1.38 -8.52
N GLN A 347 -20.36 2.39 -9.36
CA GLN A 347 -21.04 3.68 -9.31
C GLN A 347 -22.56 3.55 -9.48
N GLY A 348 -23.03 2.62 -10.32
CA GLY A 348 -24.45 2.36 -10.51
C GLY A 348 -25.18 1.86 -9.25
N LYS A 349 -24.45 1.34 -8.26
CA LYS A 349 -24.96 0.82 -6.99
C LYS A 349 -24.82 1.81 -5.83
N HIS A 350 -23.94 2.80 -5.93
CA HIS A 350 -23.69 3.82 -4.90
C HIS A 350 -24.98 4.49 -4.43
N THR A 351 -25.16 4.65 -3.12
CA THR A 351 -26.22 5.48 -2.57
C THR A 351 -25.98 6.96 -2.92
N ALA A 352 -26.98 7.82 -2.72
CA ALA A 352 -26.77 9.25 -2.91
C ALA A 352 -25.74 9.84 -1.95
N ILE A 353 -25.56 9.24 -0.77
CA ILE A 353 -24.58 9.66 0.21
C ILE A 353 -23.17 9.32 -0.27
N ASP A 354 -22.98 8.13 -0.84
CA ASP A 354 -21.70 7.70 -1.40
C ASP A 354 -21.29 8.59 -2.59
N LEU A 355 -22.25 8.91 -3.48
CA LEU A 355 -22.02 9.85 -4.58
C LEU A 355 -21.63 11.25 -4.08
N LEU A 356 -22.29 11.72 -3.02
CA LEU A 356 -21.98 13.02 -2.41
C LEU A 356 -20.56 13.03 -1.83
N GLN A 357 -20.20 12.00 -1.06
CA GLN A 357 -18.88 11.89 -0.43
C GLN A 357 -17.76 11.85 -1.47
N HIS A 358 -17.84 10.96 -2.46
CA HIS A 358 -16.81 10.83 -3.49
C HIS A 358 -16.69 12.10 -4.35
N ALA A 359 -17.80 12.79 -4.62
CA ALA A 359 -17.78 14.06 -5.33
C ALA A 359 -17.10 15.18 -4.50
N VAL A 360 -17.36 15.25 -3.19
CA VAL A 360 -16.64 16.19 -2.30
C VAL A 360 -15.13 15.91 -2.34
N TYR A 361 -14.72 14.64 -2.27
CA TYR A 361 -13.30 14.27 -2.35
C TYR A 361 -12.67 14.68 -3.68
N ALA A 362 -13.34 14.37 -4.80
CA ALA A 362 -12.87 14.72 -6.13
C ALA A 362 -12.74 16.24 -6.31
N ILE A 363 -13.72 17.02 -5.82
CA ILE A 363 -13.68 18.48 -5.85
C ILE A 363 -12.48 18.98 -5.03
N VAL A 364 -12.35 18.58 -3.77
CA VAL A 364 -11.24 19.03 -2.91
C VAL A 364 -9.88 18.67 -3.52
N MET A 365 -9.69 17.44 -4.00
CA MET A 365 -8.45 17.02 -4.69
C MET A 365 -8.13 17.90 -5.89
N SER A 366 -9.12 18.16 -6.73
CA SER A 366 -8.95 18.96 -7.93
C SER A 366 -8.65 20.43 -7.62
N GLU A 367 -9.32 21.04 -6.64
CA GLU A 367 -9.07 22.44 -6.24
C GLU A 367 -7.68 22.62 -5.66
N LEU A 368 -7.16 21.63 -4.91
CA LEU A 368 -5.77 21.63 -4.46
C LEU A 368 -4.79 21.62 -5.65
N LEU A 369 -5.02 20.74 -6.62
CA LEU A 369 -4.17 20.69 -7.82
C LEU A 369 -4.22 22.00 -8.61
N PHE A 370 -5.41 22.55 -8.83
CA PHE A 370 -5.57 23.78 -9.59
C PHE A 370 -4.98 25.01 -8.88
N GLY A 371 -5.12 25.09 -7.57
CA GLY A 371 -4.70 26.26 -6.80
C GLY A 371 -3.21 26.30 -6.48
N LYS A 372 -2.55 25.13 -6.42
CA LYS A 372 -1.19 25.01 -5.86
C LYS A 372 -0.18 24.32 -6.78
N THR A 373 -0.57 23.91 -7.98
CA THR A 373 0.32 23.19 -8.91
C THR A 373 0.26 23.75 -10.32
N SER A 374 1.22 23.35 -11.16
CA SER A 374 1.25 23.72 -12.59
C SER A 374 0.04 23.22 -13.39
N LEU A 375 -0.77 22.31 -12.83
CA LEU A 375 -2.03 21.88 -13.48
C LEU A 375 -3.03 23.04 -13.61
N GLY A 376 -3.05 23.97 -12.66
CA GLY A 376 -3.91 25.15 -12.73
C GLY A 376 -3.56 26.05 -13.91
N GLU A 377 -2.26 26.29 -14.11
CA GLU A 377 -1.72 27.06 -15.24
C GLU A 377 -2.00 26.35 -16.56
N LEU A 378 -1.80 25.03 -16.60
CA LEU A 378 -2.08 24.19 -17.77
C LEU A 378 -3.56 24.27 -18.20
N CYS A 379 -4.49 24.26 -17.24
CA CYS A 379 -5.92 24.41 -17.54
C CYS A 379 -6.27 25.85 -17.95
N GLY A 380 -5.56 26.86 -17.42
CA GLY A 380 -5.87 28.27 -17.63
C GLY A 380 -7.34 28.59 -17.32
N THR A 381 -8.03 29.20 -18.29
CA THR A 381 -9.46 29.52 -18.28
C THR A 381 -10.34 28.43 -18.93
N ASN A 382 -9.75 27.29 -19.33
CA ASN A 382 -10.49 26.20 -19.96
C ASN A 382 -11.25 25.38 -18.91
N GLU A 383 -12.51 25.76 -18.68
CA GLU A 383 -13.38 25.03 -17.75
C GLU A 383 -13.65 23.58 -18.17
N ALA A 384 -13.57 23.25 -19.46
CA ALA A 384 -13.74 21.86 -19.91
C ALA A 384 -12.58 20.97 -19.44
N HIS A 385 -11.35 21.49 -19.38
CA HIS A 385 -10.21 20.78 -18.79
C HIS A 385 -10.37 20.63 -17.28
N ARG A 386 -10.81 21.68 -16.58
CA ARG A 386 -11.03 21.62 -15.13
C ARG A 386 -12.14 20.63 -14.76
N ASP A 387 -13.24 20.62 -15.52
CA ASP A 387 -14.32 19.64 -15.37
C ASP A 387 -13.84 18.22 -15.64
N PHE A 388 -13.08 18.01 -16.72
CA PHE A 388 -12.50 16.71 -17.05
C PHE A 388 -11.63 16.16 -15.91
N ILE A 389 -10.74 16.97 -15.33
CA ILE A 389 -9.91 16.56 -14.19
C ILE A 389 -10.76 16.20 -12.96
N ARG A 390 -11.86 16.93 -12.69
CA ARG A 390 -12.79 16.60 -11.61
C ARG A 390 -13.51 15.28 -11.86
N VAL A 391 -13.96 15.03 -13.08
CA VAL A 391 -14.58 13.77 -13.50
C VAL A 391 -13.61 12.61 -13.35
N LEU A 392 -12.36 12.78 -13.79
CA LEU A 392 -11.33 11.76 -13.66
C LEU A 392 -10.98 11.46 -12.19
N ALA A 393 -10.91 12.50 -11.35
CA ALA A 393 -10.73 12.35 -9.90
C ALA A 393 -11.91 11.58 -9.27
N LEU A 394 -13.16 11.90 -9.64
CA LEU A 394 -14.34 11.19 -9.16
C LEU A 394 -14.33 9.71 -9.56
N HIS A 395 -13.93 9.41 -10.80
CA HIS A 395 -13.79 8.03 -11.27
C HIS A 395 -12.79 7.25 -10.42
N LEU A 396 -11.62 7.84 -10.13
CA LEU A 396 -10.61 7.23 -9.26
C LEU A 396 -11.07 7.10 -7.80
N CYS A 397 -11.86 8.07 -7.29
CA CYS A 397 -12.50 7.97 -5.96
C CYS A 397 -13.48 6.79 -5.88
N HIS A 398 -14.12 6.41 -7.00
CA HIS A 398 -14.97 5.21 -7.05
C HIS A 398 -14.17 3.91 -7.17
N ILE A 399 -13.06 3.92 -7.93
CA ILE A 399 -12.18 2.73 -8.09
C ILE A 399 -11.48 2.36 -6.78
N ALA A 400 -10.90 3.36 -6.11
CA ALA A 400 -9.91 3.10 -5.07
C ALA A 400 -10.43 2.25 -3.88
N PRO A 401 -11.61 2.53 -3.29
CA PRO A 401 -12.11 1.78 -2.12
C PRO A 401 -12.36 0.31 -2.36
N VAL A 402 -12.71 -0.06 -3.60
CA VAL A 402 -13.18 -1.42 -3.92
C VAL A 402 -12.13 -2.26 -4.65
N ASN A 403 -11.03 -1.65 -5.10
CA ASN A 403 -9.96 -2.36 -5.82
C ASN A 403 -8.57 -2.23 -5.17
N PHE A 404 -8.25 -1.10 -4.51
CA PHE A 404 -6.90 -0.91 -3.95
C PHE A 404 -6.74 -1.67 -2.63
N ARG A 405 -5.55 -2.22 -2.41
CA ARG A 405 -5.29 -3.16 -1.32
C ARG A 405 -4.05 -2.75 -0.54
N THR A 406 -4.12 -2.86 0.78
CA THR A 406 -2.93 -2.80 1.64
C THR A 406 -2.08 -4.05 1.43
N GLN A 407 -0.78 -3.85 1.48
CA GLN A 407 0.24 -4.88 1.52
C GLN A 407 1.01 -4.77 2.82
N ASP A 408 1.27 -5.91 3.43
CA ASP A 408 1.93 -6.00 4.71
C ASP A 408 3.40 -6.38 4.59
N TYR A 409 4.15 -6.07 5.64
CA TYR A 409 5.50 -6.53 5.89
C TYR A 409 5.60 -7.09 7.32
N MET A 410 6.64 -7.86 7.60
CA MET A 410 6.89 -8.46 8.90
C MET A 410 7.76 -7.55 9.76
N ASP A 411 7.15 -6.86 10.73
CA ASP A 411 7.87 -5.98 11.65
C ASP A 411 8.40 -6.76 12.85
N TYR A 412 9.68 -6.57 13.19
CA TYR A 412 10.30 -7.20 14.33
C TYR A 412 9.80 -6.60 15.66
N THR A 413 9.30 -7.46 16.55
CA THR A 413 8.74 -7.12 17.85
C THR A 413 9.41 -7.94 18.98
N PRO A 414 10.55 -7.49 19.53
CA PRO A 414 11.38 -8.30 20.43
C PRO A 414 10.71 -8.71 21.75
N LYS A 415 9.71 -7.96 22.20
CA LYS A 415 9.06 -8.15 23.51
C LYS A 415 7.83 -9.07 23.45
N ARG A 416 7.57 -9.71 22.32
CA ARG A 416 6.39 -10.57 22.11
C ARG A 416 6.82 -12.03 21.96
N ARG A 417 5.92 -12.95 22.33
CA ARG A 417 6.09 -14.39 22.06
C ARG A 417 6.29 -14.62 20.55
N GLU A 418 5.53 -13.91 19.74
CA GLU A 418 5.74 -13.80 18.29
C GLU A 418 6.78 -12.71 18.02
N GLN A 419 7.95 -13.09 17.51
CA GLN A 419 9.04 -12.15 17.27
C GLN A 419 8.78 -11.21 16.09
N PHE A 420 7.81 -11.54 15.24
CA PHE A 420 7.42 -10.74 14.08
C PHE A 420 5.90 -10.68 13.95
N SER A 421 5.39 -9.49 13.69
CA SER A 421 3.97 -9.21 13.42
C SER A 421 3.79 -8.54 12.07
N ALA A 422 2.77 -8.94 11.32
CA ALA A 422 2.37 -8.25 10.10
C ALA A 422 1.95 -6.81 10.41
N LYS A 423 2.41 -5.86 9.59
CA LYS A 423 2.01 -4.45 9.62
C LYS A 423 1.86 -3.91 8.20
N SER A 424 1.02 -2.91 8.05
CA SER A 424 0.84 -2.17 6.79
C SER A 424 2.18 -1.61 6.29
N HIS A 425 2.57 -2.00 5.08
CA HIS A 425 3.74 -1.48 4.36
C HIS A 425 3.34 -0.34 3.43
N PHE A 426 2.44 -0.63 2.50
CA PHE A 426 1.90 0.33 1.54
C PHE A 426 0.50 -0.05 1.07
N THR A 427 -0.26 0.93 0.60
CA THR A 427 -1.46 0.70 -0.23
C THR A 427 -1.05 0.60 -1.69
N ALA A 428 -1.66 -0.31 -2.45
CA ALA A 428 -1.30 -0.61 -3.83
C ALA A 428 -2.50 -0.89 -4.75
N SER A 429 -2.32 -0.66 -6.05
CA SER A 429 -3.28 -1.00 -7.10
C SER A 429 -2.78 -2.16 -7.97
N TYR A 430 -3.59 -3.23 -8.09
CA TYR A 430 -3.23 -4.48 -8.77
C TYR A 430 -4.23 -4.83 -9.89
N PRO A 431 -3.97 -4.38 -11.14
CA PRO A 431 -4.42 -4.94 -12.39
C PRO A 431 -5.39 -6.12 -12.40
N ILE A 432 -4.68 -7.25 -12.34
CA ILE A 432 -5.12 -8.59 -12.61
C ILE A 432 -5.75 -9.17 -11.35
N MET A 433 -5.12 -8.98 -10.18
CA MET A 433 -5.68 -9.49 -8.92
C MET A 433 -7.05 -8.90 -8.59
N SER A 434 -7.33 -7.67 -9.03
CA SER A 434 -8.65 -7.02 -8.82
C SER A 434 -9.79 -7.71 -9.59
N LEU A 435 -9.50 -8.62 -10.52
CA LEU A 435 -10.49 -9.41 -11.25
C LEU A 435 -10.94 -10.68 -10.50
N MET A 436 -10.27 -11.05 -9.40
CA MET A 436 -10.70 -12.20 -8.59
C MET A 436 -11.89 -11.81 -7.72
N ASN A 437 -12.96 -12.59 -7.78
CA ASN A 437 -14.15 -12.35 -6.96
C ASN A 437 -13.98 -12.88 -5.54
N HIS A 438 -14.88 -12.41 -4.69
CA HIS A 438 -14.91 -12.75 -3.27
C HIS A 438 -15.51 -14.13 -2.98
N SER A 439 -14.89 -14.85 -2.04
CA SER A 439 -15.54 -15.88 -1.22
C SER A 439 -15.18 -15.69 0.26
N CYS A 440 -16.15 -15.88 1.16
CA CYS A 440 -15.86 -15.93 2.60
C CYS A 440 -15.01 -17.16 2.96
N ALA A 441 -15.02 -18.20 2.11
CA ALA A 441 -14.15 -19.39 2.15
C ALA A 441 -13.36 -19.47 0.83
N PRO A 442 -12.28 -18.68 0.68
CA PRO A 442 -11.50 -18.59 -0.54
C PRO A 442 -10.77 -19.90 -0.86
N ASN A 443 -10.32 -20.05 -2.10
CA ASN A 443 -9.46 -21.14 -2.54
C ASN A 443 -8.03 -20.70 -2.88
N VAL A 444 -7.77 -19.38 -2.86
CA VAL A 444 -6.43 -18.80 -2.95
C VAL A 444 -6.14 -17.90 -1.75
N ASP A 445 -4.86 -17.64 -1.51
CA ASP A 445 -4.35 -16.67 -0.55
C ASP A 445 -3.25 -15.82 -1.19
N ARG A 446 -2.84 -14.76 -0.50
CA ARG A 446 -1.88 -13.76 -0.98
C ARG A 446 -0.54 -13.92 -0.26
N ILE A 447 0.55 -13.81 -1.03
CA ILE A 447 1.92 -13.72 -0.51
C ILE A 447 2.42 -12.31 -0.80
N ASP A 448 2.59 -11.51 0.25
CA ASP A 448 3.18 -10.18 0.15
C ASP A 448 4.70 -10.30 0.06
N MET A 449 5.30 -9.75 -1.00
CA MET A 449 6.74 -9.77 -1.27
C MET A 449 7.30 -8.35 -1.39
N PRO A 450 8.62 -8.11 -1.24
CA PRO A 450 9.17 -6.75 -1.17
C PRO A 450 8.79 -5.76 -2.29
N SER A 451 8.47 -6.23 -3.49
CA SER A 451 8.14 -5.39 -4.65
C SER A 451 6.94 -5.88 -5.47
N SER A 452 6.27 -6.93 -5.03
CA SER A 452 5.17 -7.58 -5.74
C SER A 452 4.30 -8.36 -4.77
N ARG A 453 3.21 -8.93 -5.28
CA ARG A 453 2.34 -9.85 -4.54
C ARG A 453 2.16 -11.11 -5.38
N ALA A 454 2.07 -12.27 -4.73
CA ALA A 454 1.72 -13.52 -5.39
C ALA A 454 0.38 -14.05 -4.92
N ILE A 455 -0.27 -14.83 -5.78
CA ILE A 455 -1.47 -15.60 -5.46
C ILE A 455 -1.11 -17.08 -5.45
N VAL A 456 -1.42 -17.73 -4.34
CA VAL A 456 -1.15 -19.14 -4.09
C VAL A 456 -2.43 -19.90 -3.80
N VAL A 457 -2.55 -21.09 -4.36
CA VAL A 457 -3.71 -21.96 -4.16
C VAL A 457 -3.64 -22.60 -2.77
N ILE A 458 -4.68 -22.43 -1.95
CA ILE A 458 -4.79 -22.98 -0.59
C ILE A 458 -5.85 -24.10 -0.47
N ARG A 459 -6.61 -24.33 -1.55
CA ARG A 459 -7.56 -25.44 -1.70
C ARG A 459 -7.57 -25.92 -3.15
N PRO A 460 -7.68 -27.23 -3.43
CA PRO A 460 -7.69 -27.72 -4.81
C PRO A 460 -8.76 -27.04 -5.67
N ILE A 461 -8.39 -26.63 -6.89
CA ILE A 461 -9.29 -25.99 -7.85
C ILE A 461 -9.39 -26.90 -9.08
N LYS A 462 -10.60 -27.34 -9.41
CA LYS A 462 -10.82 -28.16 -10.61
C LYS A 462 -10.75 -27.33 -11.89
N LYS A 463 -10.42 -27.96 -13.01
CA LYS A 463 -10.56 -27.37 -14.34
C LYS A 463 -11.95 -26.73 -14.50
N GLY A 464 -11.96 -25.48 -14.96
CA GLY A 464 -13.15 -24.63 -15.09
C GLY A 464 -13.52 -23.88 -13.81
N GLY A 465 -12.89 -24.18 -12.68
CA GLY A 465 -13.12 -23.50 -11.41
C GLY A 465 -12.56 -22.08 -11.38
N GLN A 466 -13.29 -21.20 -10.72
CA GLN A 466 -12.89 -19.82 -10.47
C GLN A 466 -11.92 -19.72 -9.28
N LEU A 467 -10.97 -18.80 -9.38
CA LEU A 467 -10.12 -18.37 -8.28
C LEU A 467 -10.89 -17.36 -7.43
N PHE A 468 -11.12 -17.70 -6.16
CA PHE A 468 -11.81 -16.87 -5.19
C PHE A 468 -10.84 -16.34 -4.15
N ASP A 469 -10.73 -15.02 -4.10
CA ASP A 469 -9.99 -14.28 -3.09
C ASP A 469 -10.91 -13.90 -1.91
N ASN A 470 -10.34 -13.40 -0.83
CA ASN A 470 -11.08 -12.83 0.28
C ASN A 470 -10.91 -11.30 0.32
N TYR A 471 -12.02 -10.60 0.57
CA TYR A 471 -12.07 -9.13 0.56
C TYR A 471 -11.99 -8.53 1.99
N GLY A 472 -11.62 -9.35 2.98
CA GLY A 472 -11.59 -9.01 4.41
C GLY A 472 -12.57 -9.83 5.25
N MET A 473 -13.57 -10.45 4.60
CA MET A 473 -14.75 -11.03 5.25
C MET A 473 -14.64 -12.56 5.28
N HIS A 474 -13.61 -13.10 5.94
CA HIS A 474 -13.40 -14.54 6.06
C HIS A 474 -14.25 -15.15 7.17
N TYR A 475 -14.87 -16.32 6.94
CA TYR A 475 -15.82 -16.91 7.92
C TYR A 475 -15.17 -17.29 9.26
N CYS A 476 -13.85 -17.49 9.29
CA CYS A 476 -13.14 -17.81 10.53
C CYS A 476 -13.16 -16.66 11.55
N PHE A 477 -13.33 -15.41 11.11
CA PHE A 477 -13.18 -14.22 11.97
C PHE A 477 -14.50 -13.51 12.29
N ALA A 478 -15.47 -13.56 11.38
CA ALA A 478 -16.75 -12.87 11.54
C ALA A 478 -17.92 -13.79 11.21
N LYS A 479 -19.08 -13.56 11.82
CA LYS A 479 -20.31 -14.32 11.57
C LYS A 479 -20.93 -13.98 10.21
N ARG A 480 -21.87 -14.80 9.76
CA ARG A 480 -22.48 -14.66 8.41
C ARG A 480 -23.15 -13.30 8.23
N ASP A 481 -23.94 -12.86 9.21
CA ASP A 481 -24.61 -11.56 9.21
C ASP A 481 -23.61 -10.40 9.11
N GLU A 482 -22.59 -10.38 9.98
CA GLU A 482 -21.51 -9.38 9.96
C GLU A 482 -20.84 -9.30 8.58
N ARG A 483 -20.46 -10.46 8.01
CA ARG A 483 -19.83 -10.53 6.68
C ARG A 483 -20.75 -10.04 5.56
N GLN A 484 -22.04 -10.39 5.59
CA GLN A 484 -23.00 -9.95 4.57
C GLN A 484 -23.23 -8.44 4.65
N THR A 485 -23.32 -7.88 5.86
CA THR A 485 -23.43 -6.43 6.07
C THR A 485 -22.21 -5.72 5.49
N GLU A 486 -20.99 -6.11 5.86
CA GLU A 486 -19.78 -5.45 5.35
C GLU A 486 -19.62 -5.57 3.83
N LEU A 487 -19.96 -6.73 3.25
CA LEU A 487 -19.91 -6.92 1.79
C LEU A 487 -20.97 -6.08 1.06
N MET A 488 -22.16 -5.93 1.66
CA MET A 488 -23.21 -5.09 1.08
C MET A 488 -22.84 -3.61 1.19
N ASP A 489 -22.29 -3.18 2.32
CA ASP A 489 -21.92 -1.79 2.57
C ASP A 489 -20.76 -1.32 1.68
N LEU A 490 -19.74 -2.17 1.46
CA LEU A 490 -18.54 -1.80 0.70
C LEU A 490 -18.60 -2.22 -0.79
N TYR A 491 -19.23 -3.35 -1.11
CA TYR A 491 -19.18 -3.95 -2.45
C TYR A 491 -20.57 -4.17 -3.07
N TYR A 492 -21.65 -3.80 -2.37
CA TYR A 492 -23.02 -3.81 -2.89
C TYR A 492 -23.44 -5.15 -3.52
N PHE A 493 -23.10 -6.26 -2.85
CA PHE A 493 -23.55 -7.59 -3.25
C PHE A 493 -23.79 -8.50 -2.05
N GLU A 494 -24.73 -9.44 -2.21
CA GLU A 494 -24.95 -10.54 -1.27
C GLU A 494 -24.04 -11.72 -1.62
N CYS A 495 -23.21 -12.17 -0.68
CA CYS A 495 -22.31 -13.28 -0.93
C CYS A 495 -23.04 -14.63 -0.88
N LYS A 496 -22.96 -15.40 -1.97
CA LYS A 496 -23.55 -16.74 -2.08
C LYS A 496 -22.51 -17.86 -2.07
N CYS A 497 -21.32 -17.61 -1.50
CA CYS A 497 -20.31 -18.65 -1.35
C CYS A 497 -20.78 -19.77 -0.40
N GLU A 498 -20.10 -20.93 -0.44
CA GLU A 498 -20.46 -22.09 0.39
C GLU A 498 -20.55 -21.76 1.89
N ALA A 499 -19.68 -20.88 2.39
CA ALA A 499 -19.67 -20.50 3.80
C ALA A 499 -20.90 -19.67 4.20
N CYS A 500 -21.43 -18.87 3.28
CA CYS A 500 -22.64 -18.10 3.50
C CYS A 500 -23.91 -18.95 3.32
N VAL A 501 -23.92 -19.86 2.34
CA VAL A 501 -25.05 -20.77 2.08
C VAL A 501 -25.21 -21.79 3.20
N ARG A 502 -24.10 -22.37 3.67
CA ARG A 502 -24.09 -23.39 4.74
C ARG A 502 -23.90 -22.80 6.14
N ASN A 503 -23.88 -21.47 6.27
CA ASN A 503 -23.70 -20.73 7.51
C ASN A 503 -22.51 -21.24 8.36
N TYR A 504 -21.31 -21.26 7.77
CA TYR A 504 -20.10 -21.67 8.48
C TYR A 504 -19.88 -20.81 9.73
N THR A 505 -19.56 -21.48 10.84
CA THR A 505 -19.27 -20.85 12.14
C THR A 505 -17.83 -20.34 12.20
N ILE A 506 -17.56 -19.44 13.15
CA ILE A 506 -16.23 -18.85 13.38
C ILE A 506 -15.22 -19.89 13.88
N TYR A 507 -13.92 -19.58 13.76
CA TYR A 507 -12.81 -20.50 13.99
C TYR A 507 -12.92 -21.30 15.30
N ARG A 508 -13.20 -20.61 16.41
CA ARG A 508 -13.26 -21.22 17.77
C ARG A 508 -14.39 -22.22 17.96
N LEU A 509 -15.37 -22.22 17.06
CA LEU A 509 -16.56 -23.07 17.11
C LEU A 509 -16.56 -24.12 15.99
N LEU A 510 -15.49 -24.19 15.18
CA LEU A 510 -15.41 -25.18 14.10
C LEU A 510 -15.38 -26.60 14.66
N PRO A 511 -16.06 -27.55 13.99
CA PRO A 511 -16.01 -28.95 14.40
C PRO A 511 -14.61 -29.51 14.18
N THR A 512 -14.18 -30.36 15.10
CA THR A 512 -13.07 -31.28 14.85
C THR A 512 -13.58 -32.47 14.05
N LYS A 513 -12.90 -32.81 12.97
CA LYS A 513 -13.29 -33.94 12.10
C LYS A 513 -12.24 -35.03 12.03
N LEU A 514 -11.02 -34.76 12.49
CA LEU A 514 -9.95 -35.74 12.52
C LEU A 514 -9.84 -36.36 13.90
N ARG A 515 -9.77 -37.70 13.96
CA ARG A 515 -9.43 -38.43 15.19
C ARG A 515 -7.92 -38.66 15.25
N GLY A 516 -7.37 -38.71 16.46
CA GLY A 516 -6.05 -39.29 16.74
C GLY A 516 -4.84 -38.62 16.07
N GLY A 517 -4.42 -37.44 16.54
CA GLY A 517 -3.08 -36.89 16.26
C GLY A 517 -2.75 -36.55 14.80
N SER A 518 -3.68 -36.71 13.85
CA SER A 518 -3.39 -36.51 12.41
C SER A 518 -2.91 -35.09 12.08
N PHE A 519 -3.49 -34.06 12.69
CA PHE A 519 -2.96 -32.69 12.58
C PHE A 519 -1.56 -32.57 13.21
N ALA A 520 -1.40 -33.12 14.42
CA ALA A 520 -0.14 -33.12 15.16
C ALA A 520 0.99 -33.92 14.47
N SER A 521 0.65 -34.79 13.51
CA SER A 521 1.65 -35.50 12.70
C SER A 521 2.38 -34.61 11.69
N VAL A 522 1.76 -33.48 11.32
CA VAL A 522 2.36 -32.46 10.46
C VAL A 522 2.80 -31.26 11.30
N MET A 523 1.91 -30.75 12.15
CA MET A 523 2.15 -29.59 13.01
C MET A 523 2.38 -30.05 14.44
N THR A 524 3.58 -30.52 14.74
CA THR A 524 3.97 -30.90 16.11
C THR A 524 4.10 -29.66 16.99
N PRO A 525 4.01 -29.78 18.34
CA PRO A 525 4.29 -28.66 19.24
C PRO A 525 5.67 -28.02 19.03
N GLU A 526 6.68 -28.83 18.65
CA GLU A 526 8.02 -28.33 18.32
C GLU A 526 8.03 -27.48 17.05
N ILE A 527 7.32 -27.90 16.00
CA ILE A 527 7.20 -27.11 14.77
C ILE A 527 6.44 -25.83 15.04
N ASP A 528 5.30 -25.89 15.76
CA ASP A 528 4.52 -24.71 16.15
C ASP A 528 5.36 -23.69 16.93
N GLU A 529 6.20 -24.16 17.86
CA GLU A 529 7.14 -23.31 18.59
C GLU A 529 8.21 -22.69 17.67
N LYS A 530 8.77 -23.46 16.73
CA LYS A 530 9.73 -22.94 15.74
C LYS A 530 9.11 -21.89 14.81
N LEU A 531 7.89 -22.11 14.33
CA LEU A 531 7.16 -21.12 13.52
C LEU A 531 6.82 -19.84 14.31
N THR A 532 6.46 -20.00 15.59
CA THR A 532 6.24 -18.88 16.52
C THR A 532 7.51 -18.03 16.68
N ARG A 533 8.68 -18.69 16.78
CA ARG A 533 10.01 -18.08 16.87
C ARG A 533 10.59 -17.64 15.51
N HIS A 534 9.79 -17.65 14.44
CA HIS A 534 10.18 -17.19 13.11
C HIS A 534 11.36 -17.98 12.48
N ASP A 535 11.45 -19.29 12.76
CA ASP A 535 12.43 -20.19 12.13
C ASP A 535 12.08 -20.50 10.66
N LYS A 536 12.74 -19.79 9.73
CA LYS A 536 12.53 -19.94 8.27
C LYS A 536 12.85 -21.35 7.77
N ARG A 537 13.82 -22.05 8.36
CA ARG A 537 14.18 -23.42 7.94
C ARG A 537 13.07 -24.40 8.31
N ALA A 538 12.50 -24.26 9.50
CA ALA A 538 11.34 -25.04 9.91
C ALA A 538 10.11 -24.77 9.01
N ALA A 539 9.86 -23.51 8.67
CA ALA A 539 8.80 -23.14 7.72
C ALA A 539 9.00 -23.80 6.35
N ALA A 540 10.19 -23.69 5.75
CA ALA A 540 10.49 -24.33 4.47
C ALA A 540 10.33 -25.86 4.53
N ALA A 541 10.76 -26.48 5.64
CA ALA A 541 10.71 -27.93 5.80
C ALA A 541 9.29 -28.49 5.97
N VAL A 542 8.40 -27.79 6.70
CA VAL A 542 7.03 -28.29 6.97
C VAL A 542 6.06 -28.01 5.83
N LEU A 543 6.29 -26.95 5.06
CA LEU A 543 5.35 -26.45 4.06
C LEU A 543 4.86 -27.52 3.04
N PRO A 544 5.71 -28.40 2.47
CA PRO A 544 5.25 -29.47 1.58
C PRO A 544 4.31 -30.48 2.25
N ALA A 545 4.48 -30.75 3.55
CA ALA A 545 3.60 -31.64 4.30
C ALA A 545 2.24 -30.97 4.58
N CYS A 546 2.23 -29.66 4.83
CA CYS A 546 1.00 -28.87 4.96
C CYS A 546 0.17 -28.91 3.67
N TYR A 547 0.81 -28.77 2.49
CA TYR A 547 0.11 -28.85 1.20
C TYR A 547 -0.58 -30.21 0.99
N LYS A 548 0.17 -31.30 1.22
CA LYS A 548 -0.37 -32.67 1.11
C LYS A 548 -1.53 -32.90 2.07
N PHE A 549 -1.46 -32.34 3.28
CA PHE A 549 -2.53 -32.43 4.26
C PHE A 549 -3.80 -31.74 3.76
N LEU A 550 -3.69 -30.48 3.31
CA LEU A 550 -4.80 -29.70 2.78
C LEU A 550 -5.42 -30.36 1.54
N GLU A 551 -4.59 -30.79 0.57
CA GLU A 551 -5.05 -31.42 -0.66
C GLU A 551 -5.81 -32.73 -0.40
N LYS A 552 -5.27 -33.60 0.47
CA LYS A 552 -5.88 -34.90 0.78
C LYS A 552 -7.20 -34.77 1.54
N LEU A 553 -7.33 -33.75 2.39
CA LEU A 553 -8.41 -33.63 3.35
C LEU A 553 -9.42 -32.53 3.00
N ASP A 554 -9.31 -31.83 1.85
CA ASP A 554 -10.22 -30.74 1.45
C ASP A 554 -11.71 -31.14 1.48
N HIS A 555 -12.05 -32.40 1.20
CA HIS A 555 -13.41 -32.92 1.31
C HIS A 555 -14.02 -32.84 2.73
N LEU A 556 -13.20 -32.64 3.77
CA LEU A 556 -13.64 -32.43 5.16
C LEU A 556 -13.87 -30.95 5.48
N TYR A 557 -13.55 -30.02 4.58
CA TYR A 557 -13.72 -28.59 4.80
C TYR A 557 -15.20 -28.22 5.00
N PRO A 558 -15.54 -27.31 5.94
CA PRO A 558 -14.66 -26.65 6.91
C PRO A 558 -14.53 -27.50 8.18
N CYS A 559 -13.36 -27.45 8.81
CA CYS A 559 -13.10 -28.00 10.14
C CYS A 559 -11.90 -27.29 10.78
N LEU A 560 -11.77 -27.41 12.10
CA LEU A 560 -10.73 -26.70 12.86
C LEU A 560 -9.32 -27.02 12.31
N GLU A 561 -9.06 -28.28 11.98
CA GLU A 561 -7.73 -28.75 11.56
C GLU A 561 -7.30 -28.20 10.20
N LEU A 562 -8.22 -28.12 9.22
CA LEU A 562 -7.92 -27.55 7.91
C LEU A 562 -7.75 -26.04 7.99
N SER A 563 -8.61 -25.34 8.73
CA SER A 563 -8.50 -23.89 8.92
C SER A 563 -7.23 -23.53 9.68
N ALA A 564 -6.83 -24.31 10.70
CA ALA A 564 -5.56 -24.15 11.39
C ALA A 564 -4.38 -24.38 10.45
N MET A 565 -4.43 -25.42 9.61
CA MET A 565 -3.37 -25.70 8.64
C MET A 565 -3.22 -24.59 7.60
N GLN A 566 -4.33 -24.00 7.12
CA GLN A 566 -4.29 -22.83 6.23
C GLN A 566 -3.59 -21.63 6.87
N LEU A 567 -3.88 -21.34 8.15
CA LEU A 567 -3.18 -20.28 8.90
C LEU A 567 -1.69 -20.59 9.07
N SER A 568 -1.32 -21.86 9.31
CA SER A 568 0.09 -22.27 9.38
C SER A 568 0.81 -22.09 8.05
N VAL A 569 0.16 -22.42 6.93
CA VAL A 569 0.70 -22.19 5.57
C VAL A 569 0.91 -20.70 5.32
N GLN A 570 -0.06 -19.85 5.67
CA GLN A 570 0.07 -18.40 5.57
C GLN A 570 1.25 -17.88 6.40
N ARG A 571 1.43 -18.39 7.63
CA ARG A 571 2.59 -18.04 8.47
C ARG A 571 3.91 -18.47 7.84
N CYS A 572 3.98 -19.65 7.25
CA CYS A 572 5.17 -20.08 6.51
C CYS A 572 5.49 -19.13 5.36
N PHE A 573 4.48 -18.68 4.59
CA PHE A 573 4.71 -17.71 3.51
C PHE A 573 5.23 -16.37 3.99
N GLN A 574 4.67 -15.84 5.08
CA GLN A 574 5.16 -14.60 5.71
C GLN A 574 6.64 -14.70 6.09
N MET A 575 7.07 -15.85 6.62
CA MET A 575 8.45 -16.07 7.04
C MET A 575 9.43 -16.26 5.88
N LEU A 576 8.97 -16.84 4.77
CA LEU A 576 9.84 -17.21 3.65
C LEU A 576 9.96 -16.11 2.60
N TYR A 577 8.92 -15.29 2.42
CA TYR A 577 8.79 -14.45 1.23
C TYR A 577 8.47 -12.98 1.51
N SER A 578 7.95 -12.65 2.69
CA SER A 578 7.62 -11.27 3.01
C SER A 578 8.83 -10.43 3.34
N LEU A 579 8.69 -9.12 3.10
CA LEU A 579 9.69 -8.17 3.55
C LEU A 579 9.73 -8.16 5.08
N GLU A 580 10.91 -8.35 5.66
CA GLU A 580 11.15 -8.21 7.10
C GLU A 580 11.78 -6.85 7.40
N SER A 581 11.45 -6.28 8.55
CA SER A 581 12.08 -5.05 9.01
C SER A 581 13.58 -5.27 9.25
N GLY A 582 14.46 -4.39 8.76
CA GLY A 582 15.89 -4.44 9.08
C GLY A 582 16.21 -4.14 10.54
N LYS A 583 15.21 -3.81 11.37
CA LYS A 583 15.35 -3.65 12.83
C LYS A 583 16.01 -4.85 13.49
N GLU A 584 15.74 -6.07 13.02
CA GLU A 584 16.31 -7.28 13.61
C GLU A 584 17.85 -7.26 13.58
N LYS A 585 18.45 -6.71 12.51
CA LYS A 585 19.92 -6.55 12.37
C LYS A 585 20.55 -5.85 13.58
N TYR A 586 19.77 -5.01 14.26
CA TYR A 586 20.24 -4.17 15.37
C TYR A 586 19.75 -4.65 16.74
N LYS A 587 19.18 -5.87 16.87
CA LYS A 587 18.56 -6.35 18.12
C LYS A 587 19.48 -6.37 19.34
N ASP A 588 20.79 -6.58 19.14
CA ASP A 588 21.77 -6.63 20.24
C ASP A 588 22.35 -5.26 20.61
N ILE A 589 22.05 -4.23 19.80
CA ILE A 589 22.64 -2.88 19.93
C ILE A 589 21.56 -1.83 20.20
N CYS A 590 20.33 -2.05 19.75
CA CYS A 590 19.20 -1.13 19.82
C CYS A 590 18.10 -1.72 20.72
N LEU A 591 17.62 -0.93 21.70
CA LEU A 591 16.35 -1.22 22.33
C LEU A 591 15.25 -0.86 21.33
N ILE A 592 14.61 -1.88 20.77
CA ILE A 592 13.58 -1.75 19.72
C ILE A 592 12.20 -1.53 20.33
#